data_AF-A0A8S3ZE43-F1
#
_entry.id   AF-A0A8S3ZE43-F1
#
_cell.length_a   1.000
_cell.length_b   1.000
_cell.length_c   1.000
_cell.angle_alpha   90.00
_cell.angle_beta   90.00
_cell.angle_gamma   90.00
#
_symmetry.space_group_name_H-M   'P 1'
#
loop_
_entity.id
_entity.type
_entity.pdbx_description
1 polymer ?
#
loop_
_entity_poly.entity_id
_entity_poly.type
_entity_poly.pdbx_seq_one_letter_code
_entity_poly.pdbx_strand_id
1 'polypeptide(L)' 'MTMSSPKVVTTTLCAMFKVLFEDSITWGKIVSMLTVAGLFAEECASQGHADFVKDVVEAVVDFTSVHLLSWLMSQGGW' A
#
# COMPACT_ATOMS: atom_id res chain seq x y z
N MET A 1 -14.41 -2.32 -6.32
CA MET A 1 -13.54 -3.16 -7.20
C MET A 1 -13.60 -4.56 -6.61
N THR A 2 -13.92 -5.61 -7.36
CA THR A 2 -14.08 -6.94 -6.75
C THR A 2 -12.75 -7.49 -6.27
N MET A 3 -12.63 -7.77 -4.96
CA MET A 3 -11.43 -8.30 -4.32
C MET A 3 -11.46 -9.83 -4.36
N SER A 4 -11.37 -10.37 -5.59
CA SER A 4 -11.60 -11.80 -5.85
C SER A 4 -10.51 -12.73 -5.29
N SER A 5 -9.33 -12.21 -4.94
CA SER A 5 -8.25 -12.97 -4.31
C SER A 5 -7.21 -12.05 -3.66
N PRO A 6 -6.44 -12.54 -2.65
CA PRO A 6 -5.34 -11.79 -2.05
C PRO A 6 -4.30 -11.30 -3.06
N LYS A 7 -4.04 -12.12 -4.08
CA LYS A 7 -3.10 -11.78 -5.16
C LYS A 7 -3.57 -10.58 -5.98
N VAL A 8 -4.87 -10.49 -6.27
CA VAL A 8 -5.45 -9.36 -7.02
C VAL A 8 -5.39 -8.08 -6.18
N VAL A 9 -5.71 -8.18 -4.89
CA VAL A 9 -5.63 -7.08 -3.92
C VAL A 9 -4.20 -6.52 -3.91
N THR A 10 -3.21 -7.36 -3.62
CA THR A 10 -1.80 -6.96 -3.47
C THR A 10 -1.18 -6.48 -4.78
N THR A 11 -1.45 -7.14 -5.90
CA THR A 11 -0.89 -6.74 -7.21
C THR A 11 -1.44 -5.38 -7.64
N THR A 12 -2.75 -5.14 -7.46
CA THR A 12 -3.37 -3.85 -7.79
C THR A 12 -2.82 -2.74 -6.90
N LEU A 13 -2.74 -3.00 -5.59
CA LEU A 13 -2.23 -2.04 -4.62
C LEU A 13 -0.78 -1.64 -4.93
N CYS A 14 0.10 -2.62 -5.15
CA CYS A 14 1.50 -2.38 -5.52
C CYS A 14 1.64 -1.64 -6.85
N ALA A 15 0.77 -1.90 -7.84
CA ALA A 15 0.77 -1.14 -9.09
C ALA A 15 0.41 0.33 -8.86
N MET A 16 -0.59 0.62 -8.02
CA MET A 16 -0.94 1.99 -7.65
C MET A 16 0.22 2.70 -6.93
N PHE A 17 0.91 2.00 -6.04
CA PHE A 17 2.07 2.58 -5.33
C PHE A 17 3.22 2.90 -6.29
N LYS A 18 3.52 2.00 -7.24
CA LYS A 18 4.54 2.26 -8.27
C LYS A 18 4.25 3.54 -9.05
N VAL A 19 3.01 3.73 -9.49
CA VAL A 19 2.58 4.96 -10.19
C VAL A 19 2.66 6.18 -9.26
N LEU A 20 2.22 6.04 -8.00
CA LEU A 20 2.23 7.14 -7.03
C LEU A 20 3.65 7.69 -6.79
N PHE A 21 4.65 6.81 -6.75
CA PHE A 21 6.03 7.15 -6.43
C PHE A 21 6.96 7.23 -7.66
N GLU A 22 6.43 7.10 -8.89
CA GLU A 22 7.22 7.04 -10.12
C GLU A 22 8.15 8.26 -10.29
N ASP A 23 7.63 9.47 -10.11
CA ASP A 23 8.40 10.70 -10.30
C ASP A 23 9.21 11.14 -9.08
N SER A 24 8.67 10.89 -7.88
CA SER A 24 9.22 11.44 -6.63
C SER A 24 8.57 10.83 -5.41
N ILE A 25 9.32 10.82 -4.31
CA ILE A 25 8.84 10.48 -2.97
C ILE A 25 8.63 11.78 -2.18
N THR A 26 7.47 11.91 -1.56
CA THR A 26 7.12 13.01 -0.64
C THR A 26 6.32 12.47 0.53
N TRP A 27 6.33 13.18 1.66
CA TRP A 27 5.49 12.83 2.81
C TRP A 27 4.00 12.79 2.45
N GLY A 28 3.53 13.73 1.62
CA GLY A 28 2.15 13.72 1.13
C GLY A 28 1.79 12.44 0.38
N LYS A 29 2.67 11.95 -0.50
CA LYS A 29 2.48 10.67 -1.20
C LYS A 29 2.51 9.47 -0.26
N ILE A 30 3.35 9.50 0.78
CA ILE A 30 3.39 8.44 1.81
C ILE A 30 2.06 8.37 2.58
N VAL A 31 1.51 9.52 2.98
CA VAL A 31 0.18 9.57 3.62
C VAL A 31 -0.89 9.05 2.65
N SER A 32 -0.87 9.48 1.38
CA SER A 32 -1.81 8.98 0.37
C SER A 32 -1.71 7.47 0.17
N MET A 33 -0.50 6.88 0.19
CA MET A 33 -0.29 5.44 0.13
C MET A 33 -1.03 4.71 1.26
N LEU A 34 -0.92 5.21 2.50
CA LEU A 34 -1.60 4.64 3.67
C LEU A 34 -3.12 4.79 3.56
N THR A 35 -3.62 5.92 3.04
CA THR A 35 -5.05 6.11 2.77
C THR A 35 -5.57 5.11 1.75
N VAL A 36 -4.85 4.90 0.63
CA VAL A 36 -5.22 3.91 -0.40
C VAL A 36 -5.22 2.49 0.19
N ALA A 37 -4.21 2.12 0.98
CA ALA A 37 -4.19 0.83 1.66
C ALA A 37 -5.40 0.64 2.60
N GLY A 38 -5.77 1.69 3.34
CA GLY A 38 -6.95 1.69 4.20
C GLY A 38 -8.26 1.44 3.42
N LEU A 39 -8.41 2.09 2.26
CA LEU A 39 -9.56 1.86 1.38
C LEU A 39 -9.62 0.42 0.86
N PHE A 40 -8.47 -0.18 0.54
CA PHE A 40 -8.42 -1.60 0.13
C PHE A 40 -8.78 -2.53 1.29
N ALA A 41 -8.31 -2.24 2.50
CA ALA A 41 -8.65 -3.02 3.69
C ALA A 41 -10.15 -2.94 4.01
N GLU A 42 -10.75 -1.75 3.92
CA GLU A 42 -12.19 -1.54 4.07
C GLU A 42 -12.98 -2.31 3.01
N GLU A 43 -12.58 -2.23 1.74
CA GLU A 43 -13.24 -2.93 0.63
C GLU A 43 -13.18 -4.45 0.85
N CYS A 44 -12.01 -5.00 1.23
CA CYS A 44 -11.87 -6.42 1.58
C CYS A 44 -12.82 -6.85 2.71
N ALA A 45 -12.89 -6.08 3.79
CA ALA A 45 -13.78 -6.36 4.90
C ALA A 45 -15.27 -6.28 4.49
N SER A 46 -15.64 -5.26 3.71
CA SER A 46 -17.01 -5.05 3.23
C SER A 46 -17.51 -6.18 2.32
N GLN A 47 -16.61 -6.83 1.58
CA GLN A 47 -16.90 -7.96 0.70
C GLN A 47 -16.83 -9.32 1.42
N GLY A 48 -16.61 -9.35 2.74
CA GLY A 48 -16.54 -10.59 3.53
C GLY A 48 -15.18 -11.29 3.48
N HIS A 49 -14.14 -10.60 3.00
CA HIS A 49 -12.76 -11.08 2.86
C HIS A 49 -11.82 -10.40 3.87
N ALA A 50 -12.24 -10.34 5.14
CA ALA A 50 -11.46 -9.67 6.19
C ALA A 50 -10.07 -10.30 6.42
N ASP A 51 -9.90 -11.57 6.05
CA ASP A 51 -8.61 -12.27 6.06
C ASP A 51 -7.58 -11.63 5.10
N PHE A 52 -8.03 -10.97 4.01
CA PHE A 52 -7.15 -10.34 3.03
C PHE A 52 -6.54 -9.02 3.52
N VAL A 53 -7.03 -8.48 4.63
CA VAL A 53 -6.49 -7.25 5.25
C VAL A 53 -5.03 -7.46 5.65
N LYS A 54 -4.66 -8.68 6.05
CA LYS A 54 -3.27 -9.02 6.37
C LYS A 54 -2.36 -8.85 5.16
N ASP A 55 -2.80 -9.31 3.99
CA ASP A 55 -2.04 -9.19 2.74
C ASP A 55 -1.86 -7.73 2.30
N VAL A 56 -2.84 -6.86 2.57
CA VAL A 56 -2.72 -5.41 2.35
C VAL A 56 -1.61 -4.81 3.22
N VAL A 57 -1.60 -5.16 4.51
CA VAL A 57 -0.57 -4.67 5.45
C VAL A 57 0.81 -5.17 5.05
N GLU A 58 0.95 -6.45 4.71
CA GLU A 58 2.21 -7.02 4.25
C GLU A 58 2.72 -6.33 2.97
N ALA A 59 1.84 -6.07 2.00
CA ALA A 59 2.21 -5.33 0.80
C ALA A 59 2.71 -3.90 1.09
N VAL A 60 2.12 -3.20 2.05
CA VAL A 60 2.59 -1.87 2.48
C VAL A 60 3.97 -1.95 3.15
N VAL A 61 4.17 -2.93 4.04
CA VAL A 61 5.45 -3.14 4.74
C VAL A 61 6.56 -3.47 3.74
N ASP A 62 6.30 -4.40 2.82
CA ASP A 62 7.24 -4.81 1.79
C ASP A 62 7.58 -3.66 0.86
N PHE A 63 6.57 -2.94 0.36
CA PHE A 63 6.78 -1.79 -0.52
C PHE A 63 7.59 -0.69 0.17
N THR A 64 7.27 -0.39 1.43
CA THR A 64 8.00 0.61 2.21
C THR A 64 9.46 0.20 2.41
N SER A 65 9.70 -1.05 2.80
CA SER A 65 11.04 -1.58 3.06
C SER A 65 11.91 -1.58 1.81
N VAL A 66 11.34 -1.95 0.66
CA VAL A 66 12.07 -2.06 -0.61
C VAL A 66 12.27 -0.71 -1.30
N HIS A 67 11.27 0.17 -1.28
CA HIS A 67 11.27 1.37 -2.14
C HIS A 67 11.40 2.69 -1.38
N LEU A 68 10.95 2.75 -0.13
CA LEU A 68 10.81 4.04 0.58
C LEU A 68 11.79 4.21 1.74
N LEU A 69 12.33 3.11 2.29
CA LEU A 69 13.16 3.12 3.49
C LEU A 69 14.38 4.06 3.37
N SER A 70 15.13 3.99 2.27
CA SER A 70 16.29 4.85 2.06
C SER A 70 15.92 6.34 2.04
N TRP A 71 14.80 6.69 1.42
CA TRP A 71 14.31 8.08 1.40
C TRP A 71 13.85 8.51 2.79
N LEU A 72 13.06 7.69 3.49
CA LEU A 72 12.61 7.97 4.86
C LEU A 72 13.78 8.27 5.79
N MET A 73 14.81 7.43 5.77
CA MET A 73 16.03 7.64 6.57
C MET A 73 16.76 8.93 6.19
N SER A 74 16.80 9.29 4.89
CA SER A 74 17.40 10.54 4.43
C SER A 74 16.63 11.80 4.88
N GLN A 75 15.35 11.65 5.24
CA GLN A 75 14.48 12.73 5.72
C GLN A 75 14.42 12.81 7.26
N GLY A 76 15.28 12.07 7.96
CA GLY A 76 15.30 12.03 9.43
C GLY A 76 14.51 10.89 10.05
N GLY A 77 13.96 9.97 9.24
CA GLY A 77 13.06 8.92 9.70
C GLY A 77 11.61 9.40 9.78
N TRP A 78 10.75 8.54 10.34
CA TRP A 78 9.45 8.94 10.88
C TRP A 78 9.63 9.60 12.24
#